data_AF-A0A5E4J959-F1
#
_entry.id   AF-A0A5E4J959-F1
#
_cell.length_a   1.000
_cell.length_b   1.000
_cell.length_c   1.000
_cell.angle_alpha   90.00
_cell.angle_beta   90.00
_cell.angle_gamma   90.00
#
_symmetry.space_group_name_H-M   'P 1'
#
loop_
_entity.id
_entity.type
_entity.pdbx_description
1 polymer ?
#
loop_
_entity_poly.entity_id
_entity_poly.type
_entity_poly.pdbx_seq_one_letter_code
_entity_poly.pdbx_strand_id
1 'polypeptide(L)'
;MEGDDYFAEQSTIDLDKLLTSGLVSIDLSGLPDETFRALGALTILQFIKEKMRFEGWKPDRGVKLWVVLDEAWKISRDENSDAVMIVREGRKYQFGLIVASQTPTDISEVIFSNVGTVIMLRLKFEKYLDYLQNSLRFSNYVRQQILGFGMGQAAVSMAYEQSTPFSETFILKKIDGEEPIIDYFLDIASVLTEAQRRDDTMPKSYSMERTAFKKRIREMGLSEDKVEELATMIEKKAKHFDAVDFVIELERRGVTRKIITVFFRELGIDDSTIINIFTRADQKKTGLTERDISQVTLE
;
A
#
# COMPACT_ATOMS: atom_id res chain seq x y z
N MET A 1 21.82 -3.67 -36.41
CA MET A 1 20.81 -3.85 -35.36
C MET A 1 21.20 -2.89 -34.26
N GLU A 2 20.58 -1.72 -34.23
CA GLU A 2 20.66 -0.82 -33.09
C GLU A 2 20.07 -1.57 -31.90
N GLY A 3 20.86 -1.72 -30.84
CA GLY A 3 20.37 -2.25 -29.58
C GLY A 3 19.58 -1.15 -28.91
N ASP A 4 18.26 -1.27 -28.91
CA ASP A 4 17.40 -0.39 -28.13
C ASP A 4 17.81 -0.49 -26.65
N ASP A 5 18.21 0.65 -26.09
CA ASP A 5 18.73 0.79 -24.74
C ASP A 5 17.58 0.87 -23.73
N TYR A 6 16.80 -0.21 -23.62
CA TYR A 6 15.64 -0.30 -22.71
C TYR A 6 16.02 -0.16 -21.22
N PHE A 7 17.31 -0.19 -20.88
CA PHE A 7 17.81 -0.14 -19.50
C PHE A 7 18.49 1.20 -19.13
N ALA A 8 18.68 2.12 -20.09
CA ALA A 8 19.27 3.44 -19.83
C ALA A 8 18.25 4.55 -19.53
N GLU A 9 16.95 4.24 -19.59
CA GLU A 9 15.93 5.20 -19.17
C GLU A 9 15.98 5.42 -17.66
N GLN A 10 15.95 6.70 -17.24
CA GLN A 10 15.89 7.05 -15.84
C GLN A 10 14.60 6.48 -15.23
N SER A 11 14.76 5.60 -14.23
CA SER A 11 13.63 5.04 -13.50
C SER A 11 12.72 6.17 -13.00
N THR A 12 11.44 6.11 -13.38
CA THR A 12 10.39 6.98 -12.84
C THR A 12 9.99 6.59 -11.41
N ILE A 13 10.45 5.43 -10.95
CA ILE A 13 10.21 4.92 -9.60
C ILE A 13 11.36 5.36 -8.70
N ASP A 14 11.01 6.17 -7.71
CA ASP A 14 11.87 6.46 -6.57
C ASP A 14 11.84 5.27 -5.62
N LEU A 15 12.90 4.46 -5.68
CA LEU A 15 12.99 3.22 -4.91
C LEU A 15 13.14 3.46 -3.40
N ASP A 16 13.65 4.62 -2.98
CA ASP A 16 13.73 4.97 -1.56
C ASP A 16 12.35 5.27 -0.98
N LYS A 17 11.42 5.77 -1.80
CA LYS A 17 10.01 5.93 -1.41
C LYS A 17 9.30 4.62 -1.14
N LEU A 18 9.76 3.50 -1.71
CA LEU A 18 9.19 2.18 -1.41
C LEU A 18 9.32 1.82 0.08
N LEU A 19 10.33 2.39 0.75
CA LEU A 19 10.66 2.09 2.14
C LEU A 19 10.15 3.14 3.12
N THR A 20 9.93 4.37 2.67
CA THR A 20 9.64 5.52 3.53
C THR A 20 8.19 6.03 3.47
N SER A 21 7.40 5.62 2.46
CA SER A 21 6.05 6.14 2.21
C SER A 21 4.94 5.46 3.03
N GLY A 22 5.27 4.76 4.11
CA GLY A 22 4.29 4.02 4.91
C GLY A 22 3.89 2.69 4.26
N LEU A 23 2.61 2.55 3.87
CA LEU A 23 2.10 1.35 3.20
C LEU A 23 2.25 1.50 1.67
N VAL A 24 3.10 0.67 1.08
CA VAL A 24 3.33 0.65 -0.36
C VAL A 24 2.81 -0.66 -0.95
N SER A 25 1.88 -0.56 -1.90
CA SER A 25 1.36 -1.72 -2.64
C SER A 25 1.92 -1.70 -4.06
N ILE A 26 2.60 -2.78 -4.44
CA ILE A 26 3.20 -2.93 -5.76
C ILE A 26 2.32 -3.89 -6.56
N ASP A 27 1.55 -3.34 -7.48
CA ASP A 27 0.69 -4.13 -8.35
C ASP A 27 1.48 -4.64 -9.56
N LEU A 28 1.71 -5.95 -9.61
CA LEU A 28 2.39 -6.63 -10.71
C LEU A 28 1.41 -7.23 -11.74
N SER A 29 0.09 -7.10 -11.55
CA SER A 29 -0.91 -7.72 -12.40
C SER A 29 -0.89 -7.24 -13.85
N GLY A 30 -0.35 -6.04 -14.10
CA GLY A 30 -0.19 -5.46 -15.45
C GLY A 30 0.97 -6.06 -16.28
N LEU A 31 1.81 -6.93 -15.70
CA LEU A 31 2.91 -7.57 -16.42
C LEU A 31 2.41 -8.74 -17.30
N PRO A 32 3.05 -8.99 -18.45
CA PRO A 32 2.48 -9.78 -19.55
C PRO A 32 2.26 -11.25 -19.21
N ASP A 33 3.12 -11.82 -18.35
CA ASP A 33 2.96 -13.20 -17.88
C ASP A 33 3.47 -13.37 -16.44
N GLU A 34 3.33 -14.59 -15.93
CA GLU A 34 3.70 -14.91 -14.56
C GLU A 34 5.22 -15.05 -14.32
N THR A 35 6.01 -15.20 -15.38
CA THR A 35 7.48 -15.19 -15.30
C THR A 35 7.97 -13.76 -15.13
N PHE A 36 7.45 -12.81 -15.91
CA PHE A 36 7.75 -11.38 -15.73
C PHE A 36 7.29 -10.88 -14.36
N ARG A 37 6.12 -11.32 -13.88
CA ARG A 37 5.66 -11.01 -12.51
C ARG A 37 6.65 -11.48 -11.45
N ALA A 38 7.11 -12.73 -11.55
CA ALA A 38 8.09 -13.27 -10.62
C ALA A 38 9.43 -12.51 -10.69
N LEU A 39 9.90 -12.18 -11.90
CA LEU A 39 11.14 -11.42 -12.10
C LEU A 39 11.04 -10.00 -11.51
N GLY A 40 9.91 -9.31 -11.72
CA GLY A 40 9.65 -8.00 -11.14
C GLY A 40 9.64 -8.06 -9.60
N ALA A 41 8.92 -9.03 -9.04
CA ALA A 41 8.88 -9.26 -7.59
C ALA A 41 10.28 -9.54 -7.01
N LEU A 42 11.06 -10.42 -7.65
CA LEU A 42 12.43 -10.74 -7.24
C LEU A 42 13.34 -9.52 -7.29
N THR A 43 13.28 -8.74 -8.37
CA THR A 43 14.11 -7.53 -8.53
C THR A 43 13.85 -6.54 -7.40
N ILE A 44 12.58 -6.31 -7.08
CA ILE A 44 12.18 -5.40 -5.99
C ILE A 44 12.58 -5.96 -4.63
N LEU A 45 12.35 -7.25 -4.39
CA LEU A 45 12.71 -7.91 -3.14
C LEU A 45 14.23 -7.87 -2.90
N GLN A 46 15.03 -8.15 -3.94
CA GLN A 46 16.48 -8.08 -3.91
C GLN A 46 16.96 -6.66 -3.60
N PHE A 47 16.38 -5.64 -4.25
CA PHE A 47 16.68 -4.24 -3.95
C PHE A 47 16.41 -3.90 -2.48
N ILE A 48 15.20 -4.23 -1.98
CA ILE A 48 14.81 -3.97 -0.59
C ILE A 48 15.75 -4.67 0.38
N LYS A 49 16.07 -5.94 0.12
CA LYS A 49 16.97 -6.76 0.95
C LYS A 49 18.35 -6.11 1.07
N GLU A 50 18.99 -5.72 -0.04
CA GLU A 50 20.31 -5.11 0.00
C GLU A 50 20.30 -3.71 0.62
N LYS A 51 19.23 -2.92 0.41
CA LYS A 51 19.08 -1.62 1.06
C LYS A 51 18.97 -1.76 2.58
N MET A 52 18.13 -2.69 3.06
CA MET A 52 18.00 -3.02 4.48
C MET A 52 19.33 -3.50 5.08
N ARG A 53 20.09 -4.29 4.33
CA ARG A 53 21.43 -4.75 4.73
C ARG A 53 22.42 -3.60 4.84
N PHE A 54 22.40 -2.67 3.89
CA PHE A 54 23.26 -1.49 3.88
C PHE A 54 22.96 -0.54 5.04
N GLU A 55 21.68 -0.29 5.35
CA GLU A 55 21.28 0.54 6.49
C GLU A 55 21.62 -0.08 7.85
N GLY A 56 21.73 -1.41 7.90
CA GLY A 56 22.16 -2.14 9.08
C GLY A 56 21.19 -2.09 10.25
N TRP A 57 21.68 -2.53 11.41
CA TRP A 57 20.92 -2.56 12.66
C TRP A 57 20.86 -1.17 13.30
N LYS A 58 19.68 -0.76 13.78
CA LYS A 58 19.52 0.45 14.61
C LYS A 58 19.19 0.06 16.06
N PRO A 59 19.58 0.87 17.06
CA PRO A 59 19.32 0.57 18.47
C PRO A 59 17.83 0.52 18.83
N ASP A 60 17.00 1.15 18.01
CA ASP A 60 15.55 1.22 18.18
C ASP A 60 14.97 -0.20 18.19
N ARG A 61 14.20 -0.58 19.22
CA ARG A 61 13.56 -1.90 19.24
C ARG A 61 12.37 -1.91 18.28
N GLY A 62 12.30 -2.90 17.39
CA GLY A 62 11.14 -3.12 16.52
C GLY A 62 11.50 -3.60 15.13
N VAL A 63 10.50 -3.89 14.31
CA VAL A 63 10.65 -4.17 12.87
C VAL A 63 10.55 -2.83 12.13
N LYS A 64 11.54 -2.53 11.26
CA LYS A 64 11.58 -1.32 10.43
C LYS A 64 10.68 -1.43 9.21
N LEU A 65 10.69 -2.60 8.58
CA LEU A 65 9.97 -2.86 7.34
C LEU A 65 9.37 -4.26 7.40
N TRP A 66 8.09 -4.34 7.04
CA TRP A 66 7.42 -5.58 6.70
C TRP A 66 7.26 -5.66 5.19
N VAL A 67 7.68 -6.76 4.59
CA VAL A 67 7.35 -7.09 3.21
C VAL A 67 6.34 -8.23 3.20
N VAL A 68 5.25 -8.04 2.47
CA VAL A 68 4.21 -9.05 2.27
C VAL A 68 4.36 -9.60 0.86
N LEU A 69 4.64 -10.90 0.76
CA LEU A 69 4.70 -11.62 -0.50
C LEU A 69 3.40 -12.42 -0.65
N ASP A 70 2.49 -11.92 -1.48
CA ASP A 70 1.25 -12.60 -1.83
C ASP A 70 1.49 -13.56 -3.02
N GLU A 71 0.98 -14.78 -2.92
CA GLU A 71 1.20 -15.86 -3.89
C GLU A 71 2.69 -16.10 -4.25
N ALA A 72 3.56 -16.05 -3.24
CA ALA A 72 5.01 -16.05 -3.37
C ALA A 72 5.66 -17.40 -3.74
N TRP A 73 4.88 -18.34 -4.29
CA TRP A 73 5.32 -19.73 -4.47
C TRP A 73 6.57 -19.85 -5.38
N LYS A 74 6.76 -18.94 -6.33
CA LYS A 74 7.96 -18.95 -7.19
C LYS A 74 9.22 -18.44 -6.48
N ILE A 75 9.06 -17.57 -5.49
CA ILE A 75 10.17 -16.91 -4.80
C ILE A 75 10.47 -17.52 -3.43
N SER A 76 9.65 -18.48 -2.98
CA SER A 76 9.78 -19.10 -1.64
C SER A 76 10.12 -20.60 -1.68
N ARG A 77 10.21 -21.20 -2.89
CA ARG A 77 10.54 -22.63 -3.08
C ARG A 77 12.03 -22.92 -3.08
N ASP A 78 12.83 -22.03 -3.67
CA ASP A 78 14.28 -22.22 -3.76
C ASP A 78 14.93 -21.90 -2.41
N GLU A 79 15.77 -22.80 -1.91
CA GLU A 79 16.55 -22.58 -0.68
C GLU A 79 17.54 -21.42 -0.80
N ASN A 80 17.92 -21.05 -2.02
CA ASN A 80 18.78 -19.91 -2.31
C ASN A 80 17.99 -18.64 -2.67
N SER A 81 16.65 -18.66 -2.53
CA SER A 81 15.83 -17.49 -2.80
C SER A 81 16.06 -16.37 -1.78
N ASP A 82 15.80 -15.14 -2.21
CA ASP A 82 15.86 -13.97 -1.33
C ASP A 82 14.88 -14.06 -0.17
N ALA A 83 13.71 -14.67 -0.37
CA ALA A 83 12.75 -14.92 0.71
C ALA A 83 13.36 -15.77 1.83
N VAL A 84 14.07 -16.85 1.48
CA VAL A 84 14.76 -17.71 2.46
C VAL A 84 15.91 -16.96 3.14
N MET A 85 16.70 -16.18 2.37
CA MET A 85 17.78 -15.37 2.95
C MET A 85 17.23 -14.35 3.95
N ILE A 86 16.12 -13.67 3.62
CA ILE A 86 15.46 -12.71 4.51
C ILE A 86 14.96 -13.40 5.77
N VAL A 87 14.37 -14.58 5.67
CA VAL A 87 13.93 -15.32 6.86
C VAL A 87 15.11 -15.69 7.77
N ARG A 88 16.27 -16.05 7.21
CA ARG A 88 17.48 -16.39 7.98
C ARG A 88 18.18 -15.18 8.60
N GLU A 89 18.25 -14.06 7.89
CA GLU A 89 19.09 -12.92 8.28
C GLU A 89 18.31 -11.66 8.67
N GLY A 90 17.04 -11.56 8.29
CA GLY A 90 16.22 -10.35 8.39
C GLY A 90 16.11 -9.80 9.81
N ARG A 91 16.16 -10.67 10.82
CA ARG A 91 16.22 -10.26 12.24
C ARG A 91 17.39 -9.31 12.53
N LYS A 92 18.56 -9.52 11.91
CA LYS A 92 19.75 -8.66 12.09
C LYS A 92 19.52 -7.24 11.58
N TYR A 93 18.64 -7.08 10.60
CA TYR A 93 18.37 -5.81 9.92
C TYR A 93 16.99 -5.24 10.27
N GLN A 94 16.29 -5.82 11.25
CA GLN A 94 14.92 -5.43 11.63
C GLN A 94 13.95 -5.49 10.43
N PHE A 95 14.14 -6.50 9.58
CA PHE A 95 13.39 -6.73 8.37
C PHE A 95 12.49 -7.97 8.57
N GLY A 96 11.18 -7.77 8.52
CA GLY A 96 10.17 -8.80 8.65
C GLY A 96 9.59 -9.23 7.29
N LEU A 97 9.28 -10.51 7.16
CA LEU A 97 8.67 -11.09 5.96
C LEU A 97 7.35 -11.78 6.33
N ILE A 98 6.31 -11.51 5.55
CA ILE A 98 5.05 -12.24 5.56
C ILE A 98 4.92 -12.93 4.22
N VAL A 99 4.71 -14.24 4.24
CA VAL A 99 4.51 -15.04 3.03
C VAL A 99 3.09 -15.61 3.08
N ALA A 100 2.27 -15.28 2.10
CA ALA A 100 0.93 -15.83 1.92
C ALA A 100 0.93 -16.81 0.74
N SER A 101 0.35 -17.99 0.95
CA SER A 101 0.20 -19.00 -0.11
C SER A 101 -1.01 -19.89 0.17
N GLN A 102 -1.70 -20.28 -0.91
CA GLN A 102 -2.77 -21.28 -0.87
C GLN A 102 -2.25 -22.72 -0.74
N THR A 103 -0.98 -22.95 -1.09
CA THR A 103 -0.37 -24.28 -1.18
C THR A 103 0.84 -24.34 -0.24
N PRO A 104 0.70 -24.93 0.96
CA PRO A 104 1.80 -24.98 1.93
C PRO A 104 3.09 -25.63 1.41
N THR A 105 2.98 -26.58 0.47
CA THR A 105 4.14 -27.26 -0.14
C THR A 105 4.95 -26.37 -1.10
N ASP A 106 4.44 -25.18 -1.42
CA ASP A 106 5.18 -24.18 -2.19
C ASP A 106 6.06 -23.29 -1.32
N ILE A 107 6.05 -23.48 -0.01
CA ILE A 107 6.94 -22.78 0.92
C ILE A 107 8.02 -23.77 1.35
N SER A 108 9.29 -23.36 1.25
CA SER A 108 10.43 -24.16 1.68
C SER A 108 10.35 -24.52 3.17
N GLU A 109 10.78 -25.74 3.54
CA GLU A 109 10.91 -26.17 4.94
C GLU A 109 11.87 -25.27 5.75
N VAL A 110 12.83 -24.63 5.08
CA VAL A 110 13.71 -23.64 5.70
C VAL A 110 12.93 -22.44 6.19
N ILE A 111 11.91 -22.01 5.44
CA ILE A 111 11.04 -20.90 5.88
C ILE A 111 10.26 -21.35 7.11
N PHE A 112 9.59 -22.50 7.08
CA PHE A 112 8.82 -23.00 8.22
C PHE A 112 9.63 -23.20 9.50
N SER A 113 10.90 -23.61 9.39
CA SER A 113 11.78 -23.81 10.54
C SER A 113 12.31 -22.51 11.15
N ASN A 114 12.17 -21.37 10.47
CA ASN A 114 12.72 -20.08 10.91
C ASN A 114 11.64 -19.00 11.12
N VAL A 115 10.39 -19.24 10.72
CA VAL A 115 9.28 -18.31 10.97
C VAL A 115 8.88 -18.34 12.44
N GLY A 116 8.68 -17.15 13.01
CA GLY A 116 8.19 -17.01 14.38
C GLY A 116 6.68 -17.22 14.54
N THR A 117 5.92 -17.07 13.45
CA THR A 117 4.45 -17.15 13.47
C THR A 117 3.95 -17.81 12.19
N VAL A 118 3.02 -18.75 12.33
CA VAL A 118 2.28 -19.36 11.22
C VAL A 118 0.79 -19.21 11.48
N ILE A 119 0.06 -18.64 10.51
CA ILE A 119 -1.39 -18.53 10.54
C ILE A 119 -1.98 -19.49 9.50
N MET A 120 -2.68 -20.51 9.98
CA MET A 120 -3.30 -21.54 9.15
C MET A 120 -4.80 -21.29 9.07
N LEU A 121 -5.26 -20.84 7.91
CA LEU A 121 -6.69 -20.81 7.58
C LEU A 121 -7.18 -22.21 7.19
N ARG A 122 -8.45 -22.31 6.78
CA ARG A 122 -9.05 -23.59 6.36
C ARG A 122 -8.23 -24.25 5.25
N LEU A 123 -7.79 -25.49 5.49
CA LEU A 123 -7.14 -26.35 4.50
C LEU A 123 -7.98 -27.60 4.27
N LYS A 124 -8.23 -27.94 3.00
CA LYS A 124 -9.07 -29.10 2.63
C LYS A 124 -8.28 -30.38 2.35
N PHE A 125 -7.03 -30.25 1.92
CA PHE A 125 -6.23 -31.39 1.47
C PHE A 125 -5.40 -31.98 2.60
N GLU A 126 -5.57 -33.27 2.89
CA GLU A 126 -4.87 -33.95 3.97
C GLU A 126 -3.35 -33.90 3.81
N LYS A 127 -2.82 -34.02 2.58
CA LYS A 127 -1.38 -33.90 2.30
C LYS A 127 -0.76 -32.61 2.83
N TYR A 128 -1.51 -31.50 2.81
CA TYR A 128 -1.03 -30.20 3.29
C TYR A 128 -1.06 -30.13 4.81
N LEU A 129 -2.07 -30.76 5.42
CA LEU A 129 -2.14 -30.89 6.86
C LEU A 129 -1.06 -31.82 7.39
N ASP A 130 -0.72 -32.90 6.68
CA ASP A 130 0.38 -33.79 7.05
C ASP A 130 1.71 -33.04 7.08
N TYR A 131 1.98 -32.29 6.01
CA TYR A 131 3.16 -31.44 5.93
C TYR A 131 3.23 -30.43 7.08
N LEU A 132 2.16 -29.65 7.30
CA LEU A 132 2.13 -28.65 8.37
C LEU A 132 2.20 -29.27 9.77
N GLN A 133 1.53 -30.41 9.98
CA GLN A 133 1.52 -31.10 11.27
C GLN A 133 2.89 -31.68 11.60
N ASN A 134 3.61 -32.22 10.60
CA ASN A 134 4.97 -32.71 10.80
C ASN A 134 5.96 -31.57 11.08
N SER A 135 5.80 -30.43 10.41
CA SER A 135 6.66 -29.25 10.59
C SER A 135 6.40 -28.53 11.92
N LEU A 136 5.13 -28.30 12.28
CA LEU A 136 4.72 -27.48 13.42
C LEU A 136 4.31 -28.30 14.66
N ARG A 137 4.23 -29.63 14.53
CA ARG A 137 3.96 -30.59 15.62
C ARG A 137 2.67 -30.34 16.41
N PHE A 138 1.62 -29.82 15.78
CA PHE A 138 0.32 -29.62 16.44
C PHE A 138 -0.50 -30.94 16.56
N SER A 139 -1.46 -30.94 17.48
CA SER A 139 -2.25 -32.13 17.81
C SER A 139 -3.28 -32.50 16.72
N ASN A 140 -3.71 -33.76 16.71
CA ASN A 140 -4.81 -34.24 15.86
C ASN A 140 -6.11 -33.48 16.10
N TYR A 141 -6.32 -32.96 17.32
CA TYR A 141 -7.45 -32.09 17.61
C TYR A 141 -7.40 -30.82 16.75
N VAL A 142 -6.27 -30.10 16.76
CA VAL A 142 -6.09 -28.89 15.93
C VAL A 142 -6.23 -29.21 14.45
N ARG A 143 -5.65 -30.33 13.99
CA ARG A 143 -5.80 -30.81 12.62
C ARG A 143 -7.28 -30.92 12.19
N GLN A 144 -8.11 -31.57 13.01
CA GLN A 144 -9.54 -31.73 12.73
C GLN A 144 -10.28 -30.39 12.72
N GLN A 145 -9.88 -29.45 13.57
CA GLN A 145 -10.46 -28.10 13.55
C GLN A 145 -10.10 -27.36 12.25
N ILE A 146 -8.86 -27.45 11.77
CA ILE A 146 -8.42 -26.78 10.52
C ILE A 146 -9.25 -27.25 9.31
N LEU A 147 -9.59 -28.54 9.22
CA LEU A 147 -10.46 -29.08 8.16
C LEU A 147 -11.86 -28.44 8.17
N GLY A 148 -12.38 -28.21 9.37
CA GLY A 148 -13.72 -27.71 9.64
C GLY A 148 -13.87 -26.18 9.67
N PHE A 149 -12.77 -25.43 9.57
CA PHE A 149 -12.80 -23.97 9.67
C PHE A 149 -13.77 -23.31 8.67
N GLY A 150 -14.55 -22.36 9.19
CA GLY A 150 -15.28 -21.36 8.41
C GLY A 150 -14.39 -20.21 7.96
N MET A 151 -14.98 -19.24 7.26
CA MET A 151 -14.28 -18.03 6.82
C MET A 151 -13.78 -17.24 8.04
N GLY A 152 -12.50 -16.84 8.00
CA GLY A 152 -11.83 -16.09 9.06
C GLY A 152 -11.41 -16.93 10.27
N GLN A 153 -11.77 -18.20 10.38
CA GLN A 153 -11.26 -19.05 11.47
C GLN A 153 -9.82 -19.48 11.14
N ALA A 154 -8.98 -19.56 12.17
CA ALA A 154 -7.56 -19.87 11.98
C ALA A 154 -6.98 -20.68 13.14
N ALA A 155 -5.93 -21.44 12.86
CA ALA A 155 -5.00 -21.95 13.85
C ALA A 155 -3.73 -21.12 13.76
N VAL A 156 -3.23 -20.63 14.89
CA VAL A 156 -2.02 -19.82 14.96
C VAL A 156 -0.98 -20.58 15.75
N SER A 157 0.18 -20.79 15.13
CA SER A 157 1.37 -21.34 15.75
C SER A 157 2.36 -20.21 15.98
N MET A 158 2.88 -20.07 17.20
CA MET A 158 3.84 -19.03 17.57
C MET A 158 5.03 -19.63 18.29
N ALA A 159 6.23 -19.28 17.82
CA ALA A 159 7.48 -19.55 18.53
C ALA A 159 7.70 -18.46 19.59
N TYR A 160 7.59 -18.83 20.86
CA TYR A 160 7.82 -17.92 21.98
C TYR A 160 9.32 -17.88 22.34
N GLU A 161 9.81 -16.69 22.71
CA GLU A 161 11.20 -16.52 23.17
C GLU A 161 11.49 -17.27 24.48
N GLN A 162 10.45 -17.46 25.30
CA GLN A 162 10.52 -18.20 26.56
C GLN A 162 9.72 -19.50 26.44
N SER A 163 10.20 -20.55 27.10
CA SER A 163 9.45 -21.81 27.20
C SER A 163 8.12 -21.56 27.89
N THR A 164 7.02 -21.88 27.21
CA THR A 164 5.66 -21.78 27.74
C THR A 164 5.13 -23.17 28.11
N PRO A 165 4.29 -23.29 29.14
CA PRO A 165 3.70 -24.57 29.53
C PRO A 165 2.50 -24.98 28.65
N PHE A 166 2.11 -24.13 27.69
CA PHE A 166 0.94 -24.33 26.83
C PHE A 166 1.36 -24.57 25.38
N SER A 167 0.47 -25.18 24.60
CA SER A 167 0.68 -25.45 23.18
C SER A 167 1.05 -24.16 22.43
N GLU A 168 2.12 -24.22 21.64
CA GLU A 168 2.52 -23.15 20.72
C GLU A 168 1.46 -22.88 19.65
N THR A 169 0.60 -23.87 19.39
CA THR A 169 -0.53 -23.75 18.46
C THR A 169 -1.85 -23.62 19.20
N PHE A 170 -2.61 -22.59 18.87
CA PHE A 170 -3.95 -22.31 19.41
C PHE A 170 -4.93 -21.93 18.30
N ILE A 171 -6.24 -21.96 18.59
CA ILE A 171 -7.29 -21.69 17.61
C ILE A 171 -7.88 -20.30 17.84
N LEU A 172 -7.91 -19.50 16.77
CA LEU A 172 -8.66 -18.26 16.70
C LEU A 172 -10.08 -18.54 16.20
N LYS A 173 -11.07 -18.13 17.00
CA LYS A 173 -12.49 -18.33 16.70
C LYS A 173 -12.90 -17.64 15.40
N LYS A 174 -12.38 -16.44 15.16
CA LYS A 174 -12.58 -15.63 13.95
C LYS A 174 -11.56 -14.49 13.92
N ILE A 175 -10.95 -14.28 12.76
CA ILE A 175 -10.24 -13.07 12.39
C ILE A 175 -11.30 -12.19 11.74
N ASP A 176 -11.78 -11.20 12.49
CA ASP A 176 -12.58 -10.12 11.93
C ASP A 176 -11.61 -9.18 11.22
N GLY A 177 -11.67 -9.13 9.90
CA GLY A 177 -11.00 -8.08 9.15
C GLY A 177 -11.65 -6.75 9.47
N GLU A 178 -10.85 -5.69 9.59
CA GLU A 178 -11.37 -4.35 9.45
C GLU A 178 -11.53 -4.07 7.95
N GLU A 179 -12.61 -3.37 7.56
CA GLU A 179 -12.66 -2.83 6.21
C GLU A 179 -11.42 -1.94 6.03
N PRO A 180 -10.62 -2.13 4.97
CA PRO A 180 -9.45 -1.30 4.77
C PRO A 180 -9.90 0.15 4.74
N ILE A 181 -9.26 1.00 5.55
CA ILE A 181 -9.46 2.44 5.50
C ILE A 181 -9.09 2.86 4.07
N ILE A 182 -10.11 3.16 3.27
CA ILE A 182 -9.91 3.60 1.88
C ILE A 182 -9.63 5.09 1.96
N ASP A 183 -8.38 5.49 1.76
CA ASP A 183 -8.04 6.89 1.63
C ASP A 183 -8.24 7.37 0.18
N TYR A 184 -8.75 8.59 0.06
CA TYR A 184 -8.72 9.41 -1.14
C TYR A 184 -7.63 10.46 -1.00
N PHE A 185 -6.92 10.74 -2.10
CA PHE A 185 -5.78 11.65 -2.14
C PHE A 185 -6.10 12.86 -3.00
N LEU A 186 -6.13 14.04 -2.37
CA LEU A 186 -6.28 15.33 -3.02
C LEU A 186 -4.90 15.86 -3.41
N ASP A 187 -4.59 15.84 -4.69
CA ASP A 187 -3.28 16.27 -5.20
C ASP A 187 -3.26 17.79 -5.42
N ILE A 188 -2.22 18.46 -4.89
CA ILE A 188 -2.00 19.90 -5.05
C ILE A 188 -0.74 20.24 -5.85
N ALA A 189 -0.01 19.23 -6.35
CA ALA A 189 1.22 19.45 -7.10
C ALA A 189 1.04 20.39 -8.30
N SER A 190 -0.14 20.39 -8.91
CA SER A 190 -0.47 21.29 -10.01
C SER A 190 -0.37 22.77 -9.62
N VAL A 191 -0.71 23.16 -8.39
CA VAL A 191 -0.76 24.57 -7.95
C VAL A 191 0.52 25.06 -7.26
N LEU A 192 1.47 24.17 -7.00
CA LEU A 192 2.75 24.51 -6.37
C LEU A 192 3.72 25.19 -7.34
N THR A 193 4.50 26.14 -6.82
CA THR A 193 5.63 26.74 -7.55
C THR A 193 6.77 25.74 -7.76
N GLU A 194 7.69 26.01 -8.69
CA GLU A 194 8.86 25.13 -8.90
C GLU A 194 9.71 24.96 -7.64
N ALA A 195 9.87 26.02 -6.85
CA ALA A 195 10.59 25.96 -5.57
C ALA A 195 9.88 25.02 -4.59
N GLN A 196 8.57 25.15 -4.43
CA GLN A 196 7.77 24.30 -3.55
C GLN A 196 7.70 22.83 -4.01
N ARG A 197 7.73 22.58 -5.33
CA ARG A 197 7.76 21.20 -5.86
C ARG A 197 9.07 20.47 -5.54
N ARG A 198 10.17 21.22 -5.46
CA ARG A 198 11.52 20.71 -5.14
C ARG A 198 11.78 20.61 -3.64
N ASP A 199 10.92 21.21 -2.81
CA ASP A 199 10.99 21.08 -1.36
C ASP A 199 10.39 19.73 -0.93
N ASP A 200 11.22 18.86 -0.36
CA ASP A 200 10.82 17.54 0.12
C ASP A 200 9.94 17.61 1.37
N THR A 201 9.93 18.74 2.08
CA THR A 201 9.08 18.95 3.26
C THR A 201 7.67 19.41 2.91
N MET A 202 7.44 19.83 1.66
CA MET A 202 6.14 20.33 1.20
C MET A 202 5.20 19.17 0.83
N PRO A 203 3.99 19.09 1.43
CA PRO A 203 2.99 18.10 1.02
C PRO A 203 2.57 18.30 -0.43
N LYS A 204 2.58 17.22 -1.22
CA LYS A 204 2.14 17.22 -2.63
C LYS A 204 0.70 16.72 -2.79
N SER A 205 0.21 16.02 -1.77
CA SER A 205 -1.16 15.51 -1.67
C SER A 205 -1.61 15.50 -0.22
N TYR A 206 -2.93 15.55 -0.02
CA TYR A 206 -3.58 15.43 1.28
C TYR A 206 -4.50 14.21 1.25
N SER A 207 -4.35 13.31 2.21
CA SER A 207 -5.21 12.13 2.31
C SER A 207 -6.42 12.40 3.21
N MET A 208 -7.52 11.72 2.91
CA MET A 208 -8.65 11.59 3.82
C MET A 208 -9.38 10.29 3.59
N GLU A 209 -9.98 9.75 4.65
CA GLU A 209 -10.80 8.54 4.56
C GLU A 209 -12.02 8.77 3.66
N ARG A 210 -12.37 7.79 2.83
CA ARG A 210 -13.55 7.76 1.97
C ARG A 210 -14.85 8.07 2.72
N THR A 211 -15.03 7.53 3.92
CA THR A 211 -16.24 7.78 4.72
C THR A 211 -16.29 9.23 5.19
N ALA A 212 -15.15 9.77 5.64
CA ALA A 212 -15.00 11.17 6.03
C ALA A 212 -15.19 12.11 4.84
N PHE A 213 -14.65 11.76 3.67
CA PHE A 213 -14.88 12.48 2.42
C PHE A 213 -16.37 12.54 2.08
N LYS A 214 -17.05 11.39 1.98
CA LYS A 214 -18.49 11.34 1.67
C LYS A 214 -19.29 12.17 2.67
N LYS A 215 -18.96 12.08 3.96
CA LYS A 215 -19.60 12.89 5.01
C LYS A 215 -19.40 14.39 4.77
N ARG A 216 -18.17 14.84 4.53
CA ARG A 216 -17.87 16.26 4.26
C ARG A 216 -18.60 16.77 3.02
N ILE A 217 -18.63 15.99 1.93
CA ILE A 217 -19.33 16.39 0.70
C ILE A 217 -20.85 16.53 0.93
N ARG A 218 -21.46 15.69 1.77
CA ARG A 218 -22.86 15.89 2.20
C ARG A 218 -23.04 17.16 3.02
N GLU A 219 -22.13 17.44 3.95
CA GLU A 219 -22.16 18.66 4.78
C GLU A 219 -21.99 19.93 3.93
N MET A 220 -21.36 19.83 2.76
CA MET A 220 -21.27 20.90 1.76
C MET A 220 -22.58 21.13 0.97
N GLY A 221 -23.61 20.30 1.20
CA GLY A 221 -24.96 20.47 0.62
C GLY A 221 -25.24 19.66 -0.64
N LEU A 222 -24.42 18.66 -0.98
CA LEU A 222 -24.69 17.75 -2.11
C LEU A 222 -25.65 16.62 -1.70
N SER A 223 -26.49 16.18 -2.63
CA SER A 223 -27.34 14.99 -2.48
C SER A 223 -26.50 13.70 -2.53
N GLU A 224 -27.02 12.62 -1.94
CA GLU A 224 -26.32 11.30 -1.92
C GLU A 224 -25.94 10.83 -3.32
N ASP A 225 -26.82 10.98 -4.32
CA ASP A 225 -26.50 10.59 -5.71
C ASP A 225 -25.25 11.29 -6.24
N LYS A 226 -25.12 12.61 -5.98
CA LYS A 226 -23.95 13.39 -6.41
C LYS A 226 -22.70 13.03 -5.63
N VAL A 227 -22.83 12.65 -4.36
CA VAL A 227 -21.72 12.19 -3.51
C VAL A 227 -21.18 10.87 -4.06
N GLU A 228 -22.05 9.93 -4.41
CA GLU A 228 -21.66 8.63 -4.96
C GLU A 228 -21.05 8.75 -6.37
N GLU A 229 -21.60 9.61 -7.23
CA GLU A 229 -21.00 9.90 -8.55
C GLU A 229 -19.56 10.41 -8.41
N LEU A 230 -19.35 11.32 -7.47
CA LEU A 230 -18.06 11.95 -7.25
C LEU A 230 -17.06 10.98 -6.60
N ALA A 231 -17.50 10.16 -5.65
CA ALA A 231 -16.70 9.06 -5.09
C ALA A 231 -16.30 8.04 -6.17
N THR A 232 -17.24 7.66 -7.04
CA THR A 232 -16.98 6.72 -8.15
C THR A 232 -15.96 7.29 -9.14
N MET A 233 -16.01 8.60 -9.41
CA MET A 233 -15.02 9.28 -10.26
C MET A 233 -13.61 9.20 -9.67
N ILE A 234 -13.48 9.39 -8.36
CA ILE A 234 -12.21 9.31 -7.64
C ILE A 234 -11.69 7.87 -7.63
N GLU A 235 -12.56 6.89 -7.39
CA GLU A 235 -12.20 5.47 -7.43
C GLU A 235 -11.66 5.04 -8.81
N LYS A 236 -12.23 5.56 -9.91
CA LYS A 236 -11.73 5.32 -11.27
C LYS A 236 -10.36 5.94 -11.55
N LYS A 237 -9.96 6.97 -10.79
CA LYS A 237 -8.66 7.64 -10.90
C LYS A 237 -7.65 7.14 -9.86
N ALA A 238 -7.69 5.84 -9.57
CA ALA A 238 -6.82 5.21 -8.57
C ALA A 238 -6.88 5.90 -7.19
N LYS A 239 -8.04 6.45 -6.82
CA LYS A 239 -8.29 7.19 -5.57
C LYS A 239 -7.56 8.55 -5.45
N HIS A 240 -6.94 9.01 -6.54
CA HIS A 240 -6.31 10.32 -6.64
C HIS A 240 -7.18 11.31 -7.42
N PHE A 241 -7.18 12.56 -7.00
CA PHE A 241 -7.89 13.63 -7.69
C PHE A 241 -7.23 14.99 -7.49
N ASP A 242 -7.07 15.73 -8.58
CA ASP A 242 -6.44 17.05 -8.58
C ASP A 242 -7.34 18.12 -7.95
N ALA A 243 -6.75 18.96 -7.10
CA ALA A 243 -7.49 19.98 -6.37
C ALA A 243 -8.15 21.02 -7.27
N VAL A 244 -7.55 21.37 -8.41
CA VAL A 244 -8.13 22.33 -9.36
C VAL A 244 -9.36 21.73 -10.03
N ASP A 245 -9.27 20.49 -10.51
CA ASP A 245 -10.40 19.77 -11.09
C ASP A 245 -11.54 19.57 -10.07
N PHE A 246 -11.17 19.29 -8.83
CA PHE A 246 -12.14 19.13 -7.75
C PHE A 246 -12.93 20.41 -7.47
N VAL A 247 -12.28 21.57 -7.42
CA VAL A 247 -12.98 22.87 -7.28
C VAL A 247 -13.96 23.08 -8.43
N ILE A 248 -13.52 22.84 -9.67
CA ILE A 248 -14.36 23.00 -10.85
C ILE A 248 -15.61 22.11 -10.75
N GLU A 249 -15.44 20.87 -10.31
CA GLU A 249 -16.49 19.87 -10.23
C GLU A 249 -17.50 20.14 -9.11
N LEU A 250 -17.03 20.68 -7.98
CA LEU A 250 -17.87 21.15 -6.88
C LEU A 250 -18.66 22.42 -7.25
N GLU A 251 -18.03 23.40 -7.89
CA GLU A 251 -18.72 24.62 -8.34
C GLU A 251 -19.79 24.29 -9.39
N ARG A 252 -19.52 23.34 -10.31
CA ARG A 252 -20.53 22.82 -11.26
C ARG A 252 -21.73 22.17 -10.56
N ARG A 253 -21.53 21.61 -9.37
CA ARG A 253 -22.59 20.99 -8.54
C ARG A 253 -23.32 21.98 -7.64
N GLY A 254 -22.95 23.26 -7.68
CA GLY A 254 -23.59 24.34 -6.94
C GLY A 254 -22.94 24.66 -5.59
N VAL A 255 -21.75 24.14 -5.30
CA VAL A 255 -21.04 24.46 -4.06
C VAL A 255 -20.39 25.84 -4.17
N THR A 256 -20.56 26.67 -3.14
CA THR A 256 -19.94 28.00 -3.09
C THR A 256 -18.47 27.93 -2.69
N ARG A 257 -17.64 28.86 -3.20
CA ARG A 257 -16.21 28.96 -2.84
C ARG A 257 -15.96 29.06 -1.34
N LYS A 258 -16.86 29.73 -0.61
CA LYS A 258 -16.77 29.85 0.85
C LYS A 258 -16.76 28.48 1.52
N ILE A 259 -17.64 27.58 1.09
CA ILE A 259 -17.76 26.22 1.63
C ILE A 259 -16.53 25.37 1.21
N ILE A 260 -16.10 25.48 -0.04
CA ILE A 260 -14.89 24.80 -0.55
C ILE A 260 -13.63 25.24 0.21
N THR A 261 -13.52 26.53 0.54
CA THR A 261 -12.39 27.08 1.32
C THR A 261 -12.33 26.47 2.73
N VAL A 262 -13.49 26.32 3.39
CA VAL A 262 -13.56 25.67 4.71
C VAL A 262 -13.10 24.22 4.61
N PHE A 263 -13.57 23.48 3.61
CA PHE A 263 -13.16 22.10 3.36
C PHE A 263 -11.64 21.97 3.20
N PHE A 264 -10.99 22.83 2.42
CA PHE A 264 -9.54 22.80 2.24
C PHE A 264 -8.77 23.17 3.51
N ARG A 265 -9.26 24.15 4.27
CA ARG A 265 -8.64 24.52 5.55
C ARG A 265 -8.70 23.38 6.56
N GLU A 266 -9.81 22.64 6.60
CA GLU A 266 -9.98 21.44 7.44
C GLU A 266 -9.12 20.24 6.99
N LEU A 267 -8.55 20.28 5.79
CA LEU A 267 -7.51 19.34 5.37
C LEU A 267 -6.09 19.79 5.72
N GLY A 268 -5.94 21.00 6.28
CA GLY A 268 -4.63 21.57 6.60
C GLY A 268 -3.97 22.27 5.43
N ILE A 269 -4.70 22.57 4.35
CA ILE A 269 -4.17 23.37 3.24
C ILE A 269 -4.14 24.84 3.66
N ASP A 270 -3.00 25.49 3.48
CA ASP A 270 -2.81 26.89 3.83
C ASP A 270 -3.55 27.83 2.86
N ASP A 271 -3.89 29.03 3.34
CA ASP A 271 -4.69 29.99 2.57
C ASP A 271 -3.98 30.42 1.26
N SER A 272 -2.64 30.44 1.20
CA SER A 272 -1.90 30.82 -0.02
C SER A 272 -2.05 29.76 -1.11
N THR A 273 -1.98 28.47 -0.73
CA THR A 273 -2.24 27.35 -1.63
C THR A 273 -3.70 27.33 -2.07
N ILE A 274 -4.65 27.60 -1.17
CA ILE A 274 -6.08 27.68 -1.51
C ILE A 274 -6.34 28.76 -2.57
N ILE A 275 -5.73 29.94 -2.42
CA ILE A 275 -5.82 31.02 -3.42
C ILE A 275 -5.31 30.53 -4.78
N ASN A 276 -4.14 29.88 -4.82
CA ASN A 276 -3.57 29.36 -6.06
C ASN A 276 -4.47 28.31 -6.73
N ILE A 277 -5.13 27.44 -5.94
CA ILE A 277 -6.12 26.48 -6.46
C ILE A 277 -7.26 27.21 -7.16
N PHE A 278 -7.86 28.21 -6.52
CA PHE A 278 -8.96 28.97 -7.14
C PHE A 278 -8.50 29.75 -8.38
N THR A 279 -7.33 30.39 -8.34
CA THR A 279 -6.79 31.10 -9.51
C THR A 279 -6.58 30.16 -10.71
N ARG A 280 -6.02 28.97 -10.49
CA ARG A 280 -5.86 27.99 -11.57
C ARG A 280 -7.19 27.41 -12.04
N ALA A 281 -8.16 27.24 -11.14
CA ALA A 281 -9.50 26.80 -11.50
C ALA A 281 -10.18 27.82 -12.42
N ASP A 282 -10.02 29.12 -12.14
CA ASP A 282 -10.53 30.19 -12.98
C ASP A 282 -9.87 30.21 -14.36
N GLN A 283 -8.54 30.14 -14.42
CA GLN A 283 -7.79 30.06 -15.69
C GLN A 283 -8.22 28.87 -16.55
N LYS A 284 -8.36 27.69 -15.92
CA LYS A 284 -8.77 26.45 -16.61
C LYS A 284 -10.21 26.52 -17.11
N LYS A 285 -11.09 27.27 -16.43
CA LYS A 285 -12.49 27.51 -16.86
C LYS A 285 -12.57 28.49 -18.02
N THR A 286 -11.76 29.56 -18.02
CA THR A 286 -11.78 30.60 -19.05
C THR A 286 -10.94 30.25 -20.28
N GLY A 287 -10.14 29.18 -20.22
CA GLY A 287 -9.23 28.80 -21.31
C GLY A 287 -8.02 29.73 -21.47
N LEU A 288 -7.76 30.60 -20.48
CA LEU A 288 -6.62 31.52 -20.49
C LEU A 288 -5.36 30.76 -20.05
N THR A 289 -4.33 30.78 -20.90
CA THR A 289 -2.99 30.28 -20.53
C THR A 289 -2.14 31.43 -19.98
N GLU A 290 -1.13 31.13 -19.16
CA GLU A 290 -0.26 32.09 -18.45
C GLU A 290 0.36 33.21 -19.34
N ARG A 291 0.32 33.07 -20.67
CA ARG A 291 0.86 34.06 -21.63
C ARG A 291 0.00 35.31 -21.81
N ASP A 292 -1.30 35.25 -21.53
CA ASP A 292 -2.21 36.36 -21.89
C ASP A 292 -2.21 37.51 -20.87
N ILE A 293 -1.76 37.27 -19.62
CA ILE A 293 -1.84 38.26 -18.55
C ILE A 293 -0.64 39.22 -18.57
N SER A 294 0.52 38.78 -19.06
CA SER A 294 1.73 39.61 -19.16
C SER A 294 1.61 40.78 -20.15
N GLN A 295 0.61 40.80 -21.04
CA GLN A 295 0.43 41.88 -22.01
C GLN A 295 -0.53 42.99 -21.55
N VAL A 296 -1.33 42.80 -20.50
CA VAL A 296 -2.40 43.77 -20.14
C VAL A 296 -1.99 44.72 -19.01
N THR A 297 -0.75 44.64 -18.51
CA THR A 297 -0.26 45.54 -17.42
C THR A 297 0.76 46.58 -17.90
N LEU A 298 0.90 46.74 -19.22
CA LEU A 298 1.75 47.76 -19.85
C LEU A 298 0.94 48.58 -20.87
N GLU A 299 -0.04 49.32 -20.37
CA GLU A 299 -0.51 50.59 -20.97
C GLU A 299 -0.85 51.59 -19.85
#